data_AF-A0A7V6BYP6-F1
#
_entry.id   AF-A0A7V6BYP6-F1
#
_cell.length_a   1.000
_cell.length_b   1.000
_cell.length_c   1.000
_cell.angle_alpha   90.00
_cell.angle_beta   90.00
_cell.angle_gamma   90.00
#
_symmetry.space_group_name_H-M   'P 1'
#
loop_
_entity.id
_entity.type
_entity.pdbx_description
1 polymer ?
#
loop_
_entity_poly.entity_id
_entity_poly.type
_entity_poly.pdbx_seq_one_letter_code
_entity_poly.pdbx_strand_id
1 'polypeptide(L)'
;MIRTVTVNLGILGAAFLYWLVLEYLYARNFELYYPYEILLELSFLLFVLLSFNHNFKTLPIPAGRARLFAAVLISILLSVLFLVIIFFFGIDLHILVGCLLFPQYAARMTGT
;
A
#
# COMPACT_ATOMS: atom_id res chain seq x y z
N MET A 1 -4.61 -15.73 16.87
CA MET A 1 -4.20 -14.31 16.98
C MET A 1 -2.97 -14.02 16.12
N ILE A 2 -1.83 -14.70 16.32
CA ILE A 2 -0.60 -14.53 15.50
C ILE A 2 -0.87 -14.69 13.99
N ARG A 3 -1.57 -15.76 13.58
CA ARG A 3 -1.92 -16.01 12.16
C ARG A 3 -2.69 -14.85 11.51
N THR A 4 -3.63 -14.24 12.23
CA THR A 4 -4.44 -13.11 11.74
C THR A 4 -3.57 -11.87 11.55
N VAL A 5 -2.64 -11.60 12.48
CA VAL A 5 -1.69 -10.50 12.36
C VAL A 5 -0.76 -10.72 11.16
N THR A 6 -0.17 -11.90 11.03
CA THR A 6 0.72 -12.24 9.91
C THR A 6 0.04 -12.10 8.55
N VAL A 7 -1.22 -12.55 8.41
CA VAL A 7 -1.95 -12.44 7.14
C VAL A 7 -2.27 -10.97 6.81
N ASN A 8 -2.68 -10.16 7.79
CA ASN A 8 -2.92 -8.73 7.55
C ASN A 8 -1.63 -7.99 7.16
N LEU A 9 -0.50 -8.33 7.78
CA LEU A 9 0.81 -7.81 7.37
C LEU A 9 1.21 -8.29 5.96
N GLY A 10 0.86 -9.52 5.60
CA GLY A 10 1.04 -10.02 4.24
C GLY A 10 0.17 -9.27 3.22
N ILE A 11 -1.08 -8.97 3.55
CA ILE A 11 -1.98 -8.15 2.72
C ILE A 11 -1.42 -6.72 2.58
N LEU A 12 -0.89 -6.14 3.65
CA LEU A 12 -0.22 -4.83 3.65
C LEU A 12 0.99 -4.83 2.71
N GLY A 13 1.88 -5.82 2.85
CA GLY A 13 3.05 -5.96 1.99
C GLY A 13 2.67 -6.19 0.52
N ALA A 14 1.66 -7.01 0.24
CA ALA A 14 1.19 -7.26 -1.11
C ALA A 14 0.57 -6.01 -1.75
N ALA A 15 -0.20 -5.22 -1.00
CA ALA A 15 -0.74 -3.95 -1.48
C ALA A 15 0.36 -2.92 -1.77
N PHE A 16 1.40 -2.89 -0.94
CA PHE A 16 2.57 -2.05 -1.16
C PHE A 16 3.36 -2.47 -2.43
N LEU A 17 3.57 -3.78 -2.62
CA LEU A 17 4.22 -4.30 -3.83
C LEU A 17 3.37 -4.05 -5.08
N TYR A 18 2.05 -4.18 -4.98
CA TYR A 18 1.12 -3.86 -6.07
C TYR A 18 1.22 -2.39 -6.49
N TRP A 19 1.25 -1.48 -5.50
CA TRP A 19 1.48 -0.06 -5.75
C TRP A 19 2.81 0.19 -6.47
N LEU A 20 3.92 -0.39 -5.98
CA LEU A 20 5.24 -0.29 -6.62
C LEU A 20 5.26 -0.80 -8.07
N VAL A 21 4.60 -1.93 -8.33
CA VAL A 21 4.54 -2.52 -9.69
C VAL A 21 3.72 -1.63 -10.62
N LEU A 22 2.62 -1.06 -10.14
CA LEU A 22 1.81 -0.14 -10.94
C LEU A 22 2.57 1.14 -11.26
N GLU A 23 3.23 1.70 -10.26
CA GLU A 23 4.09 2.86 -10.40
C GLU A 23 5.23 2.61 -11.40
N TYR A 24 5.86 1.43 -11.32
CA TYR A 24 6.85 0.97 -12.29
C TYR A 24 6.31 0.96 -13.73
N LEU A 25 5.17 0.30 -13.94
CA LEU A 25 4.56 0.15 -15.27
C LEU A 25 4.13 1.50 -15.83
N TYR A 26 3.67 2.42 -14.99
CA TYR A 26 3.31 3.77 -15.40
C TYR A 26 4.53 4.61 -15.75
N ALA A 27 5.56 4.64 -14.90
CA ALA A 27 6.79 5.40 -15.17
C ALA A 27 7.48 4.95 -16.47
N ARG A 28 7.37 3.66 -16.82
CA ARG A 28 7.91 3.11 -18.07
C ARG A 28 7.11 3.49 -19.32
N ASN A 29 5.80 3.65 -19.19
CA ASN A 29 4.91 3.84 -20.34
C ASN A 29 4.44 5.29 -20.53
N PHE A 30 4.51 6.12 -19.49
CA PHE A 30 4.03 7.51 -19.50
C PHE A 30 4.98 8.40 -18.68
N GLU A 31 5.54 9.45 -19.30
CA GLU A 31 6.41 10.46 -18.67
C GLU A 31 5.68 11.41 -17.68
N LEU A 32 4.48 11.05 -17.21
CA LEU A 32 3.60 11.94 -16.43
C LEU A 32 3.59 11.55 -14.96
N TYR A 33 3.88 12.54 -14.11
CA TYR A 33 3.90 12.47 -12.63
C TYR A 33 2.50 12.40 -11.99
N TYR A 34 1.44 12.65 -12.76
CA TYR A 34 0.04 12.77 -12.30
C TYR A 34 -0.71 11.47 -11.91
N PRO A 35 -0.38 10.24 -12.39
CA PRO A 35 -1.11 9.02 -12.03
C PRO A 35 -0.73 8.44 -10.66
N TYR A 36 0.24 9.03 -9.97
CA TYR A 36 0.72 8.59 -8.65
C TYR A 36 -0.40 8.51 -7.61
N GLU A 37 -1.21 9.57 -7.50
CA GLU A 37 -2.27 9.68 -6.48
C GLU A 37 -3.36 8.62 -6.69
N ILE A 38 -3.82 8.42 -7.93
CA ILE A 38 -4.86 7.46 -8.27
C ILE A 38 -4.40 6.01 -8.00
N LEU A 39 -3.15 5.68 -8.34
CA LEU A 39 -2.61 4.34 -8.11
C LEU A 39 -2.42 4.04 -6.62
N LEU A 40 -2.04 5.06 -5.85
CA LEU A 40 -1.97 5.00 -4.40
C LEU A 40 -3.35 4.74 -3.79
N GLU A 41 -4.36 5.48 -4.22
CA GLU A 41 -5.75 5.33 -3.78
C GLU A 41 -6.31 3.93 -4.09
N LEU A 42 -6.05 3.40 -5.29
CA LEU A 42 -6.48 2.05 -5.67
C LEU A 42 -5.82 0.96 -4.83
N SER A 43 -4.51 1.10 -4.59
CA SER A 43 -3.76 0.14 -3.77
C SER A 43 -4.21 0.19 -2.31
N PHE A 44 -4.48 1.39 -1.80
CA PHE A 44 -5.05 1.60 -0.48
C PHE A 44 -6.46 1.00 -0.36
N LEU A 45 -7.32 1.22 -1.34
CA LEU A 45 -8.68 0.68 -1.35
C LEU A 45 -8.66 -0.85 -1.36
N LEU A 46 -7.83 -1.45 -2.21
CA LEU A 46 -7.66 -2.90 -2.29
C LEU A 46 -7.21 -3.47 -0.94
N PHE A 47 -6.24 -2.82 -0.31
CA PHE A 47 -5.74 -3.17 1.02
C PHE A 47 -6.85 -3.16 2.08
N VAL A 48 -7.61 -2.07 2.18
CA VAL A 48 -8.68 -1.91 3.17
C VAL A 48 -9.74 -3.01 2.99
N LEU A 49 -10.16 -3.27 1.75
CA LEU A 49 -11.18 -4.27 1.45
C LEU A 49 -10.72 -5.69 1.78
N LEU A 50 -9.48 -6.04 1.42
CA LEU A 50 -8.91 -7.37 1.70
C LEU A 50 -8.69 -7.58 3.21
N SER A 51 -8.13 -6.58 3.90
CA SER A 51 -7.97 -6.58 5.35
C SER A 51 -9.33 -6.75 6.05
N PHE A 52 -10.33 -5.95 5.68
CA PHE A 52 -11.67 -6.03 6.26
C PHE A 52 -12.29 -7.41 6.08
N ASN A 53 -12.29 -7.93 4.85
CA ASN A 53 -12.85 -9.24 4.52
C ASN A 53 -12.16 -10.37 5.30
N HIS A 54 -10.83 -10.31 5.42
CA HIS A 54 -10.07 -11.28 6.21
C HIS A 54 -10.41 -11.22 7.70
N ASN A 55 -10.41 -10.02 8.29
CA ASN A 55 -10.70 -9.81 9.71
C ASN A 55 -12.14 -10.22 10.04
N PHE A 56 -13.11 -9.84 9.21
CA PHE A 56 -14.51 -10.22 9.41
C PHE A 56 -14.72 -11.74 9.38
N LYS A 57 -13.96 -12.49 8.58
CA LYS A 57 -14.09 -13.96 8.50
C LYS A 57 -13.37 -14.70 9.62
N THR A 58 -12.25 -14.18 10.08
CA THR A 58 -11.33 -14.91 10.98
C THR A 58 -11.43 -14.51 12.44
N LEU A 59 -12.02 -13.36 12.76
CA LEU A 59 -12.15 -12.91 14.16
C LEU A 59 -12.96 -13.93 14.97
N PRO A 60 -12.50 -14.34 16.18
CA PRO A 60 -13.19 -15.26 17.07
C PRO A 60 -14.32 -14.55 17.84
N ILE A 61 -15.11 -13.74 17.13
CA ILE A 61 -16.25 -12.99 17.66
C ILE A 61 -17.49 -13.51 16.91
N PRO A 62 -18.60 -13.80 17.60
CA PRO A 62 -19.85 -14.18 16.96
C PRO A 62 -20.27 -13.17 15.89
N ALA A 63 -20.90 -13.65 14.81
CA ALA A 63 -21.41 -12.78 13.76
C ALA A 63 -22.43 -11.79 14.33
N GLY A 64 -22.15 -10.50 14.19
CA GLY A 64 -22.96 -9.43 14.77
C GLY A 64 -22.23 -8.08 14.76
N ARG A 65 -22.84 -7.07 15.39
CA ARG A 65 -22.33 -5.69 15.41
C ARG A 65 -20.90 -5.58 15.98
N ALA A 66 -20.58 -6.37 17.00
CA ALA A 66 -19.25 -6.39 17.62
C ALA A 66 -18.15 -6.88 16.65
N ARG A 67 -18.45 -7.91 15.83
CA ARG A 67 -17.50 -8.42 14.83
C ARG A 67 -17.28 -7.44 13.70
N LEU A 68 -18.35 -6.80 13.24
CA LEU A 68 -18.26 -5.73 12.24
C LEU A 68 -17.38 -4.59 12.76
N PHE A 69 -17.66 -4.11 13.96
CA PHE A 69 -16.91 -3.02 14.58
C PHE A 69 -15.42 -3.34 14.71
N ALA A 70 -15.08 -4.54 15.21
CA ALA A 70 -13.69 -4.98 15.33
C ALA A 70 -13.00 -5.12 13.95
N ALA A 71 -13.67 -5.66 12.94
CA ALA A 71 -13.10 -5.80 11.59
C ALA A 71 -12.85 -4.44 10.93
N VAL A 72 -13.74 -3.46 11.13
CA VAL A 72 -13.55 -2.09 10.68
C VAL A 72 -12.39 -1.44 11.43
N LEU A 73 -12.37 -1.51 12.76
CA LEU A 73 -11.34 -0.89 13.59
C LEU A 73 -9.93 -1.38 13.24
N ILE A 74 -9.75 -2.69 13.08
CA ILE A 74 -8.45 -3.28 12.69
C ILE A 74 -8.04 -2.76 11.32
N SER A 75 -8.96 -2.70 10.36
CA SER A 75 -8.66 -2.22 9.01
C SER A 75 -8.29 -0.73 9.01
N ILE A 76 -8.94 0.09 9.83
CA ILE A 76 -8.59 1.51 10.00
C ILE A 76 -7.18 1.66 10.57
N LEU A 77 -6.83 0.92 11.63
CA LEU A 77 -5.50 0.99 12.24
C LEU A 77 -4.40 0.59 11.24
N LEU A 78 -4.67 -0.45 10.46
CA LEU A 78 -3.81 -0.94 9.41
C LEU A 78 -3.67 0.07 8.25
N SER A 79 -4.75 0.76 7.89
CA SER A 79 -4.75 1.84 6.90
C SER A 79 -3.90 3.02 7.35
N VAL A 80 -4.00 3.42 8.62
CA VAL A 80 -3.13 4.46 9.19
C VAL A 80 -1.66 4.04 9.09
N LEU A 81 -1.34 2.78 9.43
CA LEU A 81 0.02 2.26 9.30
C LEU A 81 0.52 2.30 7.85
N PHE A 82 -0.32 1.91 6.88
CA PHE A 82 0.02 1.98 5.45
C PHE A 82 0.33 3.42 5.02
N LEU A 83 -0.50 4.39 5.41
CA LEU A 83 -0.28 5.81 5.11
C LEU A 83 1.02 6.33 5.75
N VAL A 84 1.32 5.94 6.98
CA VAL A 84 2.59 6.28 7.65
C VAL A 84 3.77 5.71 6.86
N ILE A 85 3.70 4.45 6.42
CA ILE A 85 4.78 3.83 5.62
C ILE A 85 5.00 4.60 4.32
N ILE A 86 3.94 4.96 3.61
CA ILE A 86 4.04 5.76 2.38
C ILE A 86 4.58 7.16 2.65
N PHE A 87 4.12 7.82 3.70
CA PHE A 87 4.54 9.17 4.01
C PHE A 87 6.04 9.25 4.33
N PHE A 88 6.55 8.28 5.11
CA PHE A 88 7.96 8.26 5.50
C PHE A 88 8.89 7.60 4.48
N PHE A 89 8.42 6.59 3.75
CA PHE A 89 9.28 5.78 2.87
C PHE A 89 8.85 5.79 1.41
N GLY A 90 7.60 6.14 1.11
CA GLY A 90 7.04 6.09 -0.24
C GLY A 90 7.72 7.06 -1.19
N ILE A 91 8.01 8.29 -0.75
CA ILE A 91 8.69 9.30 -1.59
C ILE A 91 10.14 8.89 -1.88
N ASP A 92 10.90 8.52 -0.84
CA ASP A 92 12.30 8.11 -1.01
C ASP A 92 12.43 6.83 -1.85
N LEU A 93 11.52 5.87 -1.64
CA LEU A 93 11.50 4.63 -2.41
C LEU A 93 11.05 4.87 -3.86
N HIS A 94 10.06 5.75 -4.09
CA HIS A 94 9.65 6.18 -5.42
C HIS A 94 10.82 6.79 -6.20
N ILE A 95 11.53 7.75 -5.57
CA ILE A 95 12.69 8.40 -6.17
C ILE A 95 13.80 7.38 -6.45
N LEU A 96 14.07 6.47 -5.51
CA LEU A 96 15.07 5.41 -5.69
C LEU A 96 14.72 4.48 -6.86
N VAL A 97 13.47 4.03 -6.94
CA VAL A 97 12.97 3.17 -8.02
C VAL A 97 13.03 3.93 -9.35
N GLY A 98 12.60 5.19 -9.39
CA GLY A 98 12.74 6.06 -10.56
C GLY A 98 14.19 6.20 -11.03
N CYS A 99 15.13 6.44 -10.11
CA CYS A 99 16.57 6.56 -10.41
C CYS A 99 17.21 5.26 -10.90
N LEU A 100 16.83 4.10 -10.32
CA LEU A 100 17.32 2.79 -10.75
C LEU A 100 16.87 2.43 -12.17
N LEU A 101 15.67 2.86 -12.55
CA LEU A 101 15.04 2.48 -13.80
C LEU A 101 15.32 3.45 -14.94
N PHE A 102 15.50 4.72 -14.61
CA PHE A 102 15.82 5.77 -15.57
C PHE A 102 17.07 6.50 -15.09
N PRO A 103 18.27 6.00 -15.44
CA PRO A 103 19.54 6.59 -15.01
C PRO A 103 19.67 8.08 -15.39
N GLN A 104 19.00 8.50 -16.47
CA GLN A 104 18.91 9.91 -16.87
C GLN A 104 18.24 10.84 -15.83
N TYR A 105 17.33 10.33 -14.99
CA TYR A 105 16.76 11.10 -13.88
C TYR A 105 17.76 11.22 -12.73
N ALA A 106 18.54 10.18 -12.45
CA ALA A 106 19.62 10.24 -11.46
C ALA A 106 20.69 11.28 -11.85
N ALA A 107 21.04 11.37 -13.14
CA ALA A 107 21.96 12.39 -13.66
C ALA A 107 21.40 13.82 -13.50
N ARG A 108 20.11 14.03 -13.81
CA ARG A 108 19.44 15.34 -13.61
C ARG A 108 19.31 15.76 -12.14
N MET A 109 19.14 14.82 -11.22
CA MET A 109 19.06 15.10 -9.78
C MET A 109 20.43 15.37 -9.14
N THR A 110 21.50 14.84 -9.73
CA THR A 110 22.89 15.02 -9.24
C THR A 110 23.65 16.16 -9.92
N GLY A 111 23.08 16.75 -10.98
CA GLY A 111 23.62 17.93 -11.64
C GLY A 111 24.83 17.69 -12.56
N THR A 112 25.04 16.43 -13.00
CA THR A 112 26.08 16.05 -13.96
C THR A 112 25.54 15.85 -15.37
#